data_AF-A0A524HMA6-F1
#
_entry.id   AF-A0A524HMA6-F1
#
_cell.length_a   1.000
_cell.length_b   1.000
_cell.length_c   1.000
_cell.angle_alpha   90.00
_cell.angle_beta   90.00
_cell.angle_gamma   90.00
#
_symmetry.space_group_name_H-M   'P 1'
#
loop_
_entity.id
_entity.type
_entity.pdbx_description
1 polymer ?
#
loop_
_entity_poly.entity_id
_entity_poly.type
_entity_poly.pdbx_seq_one_letter_code
_entity_poly.pdbx_strand_id
1 'polypeptide(L)'
;MWTGVQWTGTIQGGATHRWFTWGWPASWHVLWYLMPTTLQSGAPQLDWDVAVERANNAQCTYWITVKNLKSTAVTFEGRFAVLS
;
A
#
# COMPACT_ATOMS: atom_id res chain seq x y z
N MET A 1 -19.04 2.23 -4.12
CA MET A 1 -17.68 2.68 -3.81
C MET A 1 -17.50 2.80 -2.30
N TRP A 2 -16.38 2.31 -1.77
CA TRP A 2 -16.02 2.45 -0.36
C TRP A 2 -14.49 2.41 -0.18
N THR A 3 -14.00 2.88 0.95
CA THR A 3 -12.56 2.96 1.27
C THR A 3 -12.26 2.30 2.61
N GLY A 4 -11.02 1.85 2.81
CA GLY A 4 -10.59 1.26 4.07
C GLY A 4 -9.08 1.32 4.29
N VAL A 5 -8.67 0.98 5.52
CA VAL A 5 -7.28 0.71 5.89
C VAL A 5 -7.12 -0.80 5.99
N GLN A 6 -6.20 -1.38 5.23
CA GLN A 6 -5.90 -2.82 5.27
C GLN A 6 -4.83 -3.14 6.31
N TRP A 7 -3.81 -2.29 6.45
CA TRP A 7 -2.76 -2.47 7.45
C TRP A 7 -2.15 -1.13 7.87
N THR A 8 -1.48 -1.15 9.02
CA THR A 8 -0.54 -0.11 9.45
C THR A 8 0.87 -0.71 9.45
N GLY A 9 1.87 0.09 9.09
CA GLY A 9 3.25 -0.35 9.01
C GLY A 9 4.23 0.72 9.46
N THR A 10 5.44 0.28 9.80
CA THR A 10 6.59 1.14 10.03
C THR A 10 7.72 0.67 9.13
N ILE A 11 8.32 1.60 8.39
CA ILE A 11 9.46 1.32 7.51
C ILE A 11 10.65 2.18 7.93
N GLN A 12 11.81 1.55 8.11
CA GLN A 12 13.05 2.25 8.48
C GLN A 12 13.49 3.21 7.36
N GLY A 13 14.33 4.20 7.69
CA GLY A 13 14.83 5.18 6.74
C GLY A 13 15.56 4.53 5.56
N GLY A 14 15.27 4.99 4.33
CA GLY A 14 15.86 4.48 3.09
C GLY A 14 15.48 3.04 2.72
N ALA A 15 14.75 2.33 3.60
CA ALA A 15 14.41 0.93 3.38
C ALA A 15 13.31 0.79 2.32
N THR A 16 13.31 -0.37 1.66
CA THR A 16 12.23 -0.82 0.78
C THR A 16 11.74 -2.17 1.28
N HIS A 17 10.44 -2.35 1.36
CA HIS A 17 9.84 -3.60 1.81
C HIS A 17 8.58 -3.89 1.00
N ARG A 18 8.21 -5.16 0.87
CA ARG A 18 7.03 -5.60 0.11
C ARG A 18 6.02 -6.29 1.01
N TRP A 19 4.79 -5.80 0.98
CA TRP A 19 3.63 -6.39 1.64
C TRP A 19 2.73 -7.07 0.62
N PHE A 20 1.83 -7.92 1.10
CA PHE A 20 0.80 -8.51 0.25
C PHE A 20 -0.52 -8.65 1.00
N THR A 21 -1.60 -8.64 0.23
CA THR A 21 -2.95 -9.02 0.66
C THR A 21 -3.62 -9.79 -0.48
N TRP A 22 -4.35 -10.85 -0.12
CA TRP A 22 -4.82 -11.86 -1.06
C TRP A 22 -6.34 -12.07 -0.92
N GLY A 23 -6.92 -12.79 -1.90
CA GLY A 23 -8.32 -13.17 -1.86
C GLY A 23 -9.31 -12.08 -2.29
N TRP A 24 -8.82 -11.00 -2.86
CA TRP A 24 -9.65 -9.89 -3.36
C TRP A 24 -10.43 -10.34 -4.59
N PRO A 25 -11.73 -10.03 -4.72
CA PRO A 25 -12.48 -10.31 -5.92
C PRO A 25 -11.84 -9.65 -7.14
N ALA A 26 -11.54 -10.47 -8.12
CA ALA A 26 -10.94 -10.09 -9.39
C ALA A 26 -11.78 -9.12 -10.23
N SER A 27 -13.09 -9.09 -9.97
CA SER A 27 -14.05 -8.20 -10.64
C SER A 27 -14.08 -6.80 -10.05
N TRP A 28 -13.45 -6.57 -8.89
CA TRP A 28 -13.42 -5.26 -8.25
C TRP A 28 -12.35 -4.37 -8.86
N HIS A 29 -12.68 -3.11 -9.06
CA HIS A 29 -11.68 -2.07 -9.34
C HIS A 29 -11.15 -1.52 -8.02
N VAL A 30 -9.93 -1.92 -7.65
CA VAL A 30 -9.31 -1.53 -6.38
C VAL A 30 -8.08 -0.65 -6.63
N LEU A 31 -8.04 0.52 -5.98
CA LEU A 31 -6.88 1.41 -5.95
C LEU A 31 -6.19 1.29 -4.58
N TRP A 32 -4.86 1.20 -4.56
CA TRP A 32 -4.06 1.24 -3.34
C TRP A 32 -3.37 2.59 -3.16
N TYR A 33 -3.29 3.04 -1.91
CA TYR A 33 -2.65 4.30 -1.54
C TYR A 33 -1.94 4.18 -0.20
N LEU A 34 -0.72 4.72 -0.10
CA LEU A 34 0.11 4.63 1.11
C LEU A 34 0.14 6.01 1.76
N MET A 35 -0.43 6.13 2.95
CA MET A 35 -0.51 7.41 3.66
C MET A 35 0.42 7.42 4.88
N PRO A 36 1.49 8.24 4.89
CA PRO A 36 2.27 8.47 6.09
C PRO A 36 1.40 9.04 7.22
N THR A 37 1.60 8.54 8.44
CA THR A 37 1.02 9.07 9.67
C THR A 37 2.06 9.80 10.54
N THR A 38 3.35 9.62 10.23
CA THR A 38 4.43 10.44 10.80
C THR A 38 4.38 11.86 10.21
N LEU A 39 4.27 12.87 11.07
CA LEU A 39 4.22 14.27 10.64
C LEU A 39 5.62 14.77 10.26
N GLN A 40 5.84 15.10 8.99
CA GLN A 40 7.06 15.74 8.50
C GLN A 40 6.76 16.59 7.28
N SER A 41 7.14 17.87 7.33
CA SER A 41 6.97 18.84 6.24
C SER A 41 8.15 18.86 5.26
N GLY A 42 7.93 19.39 4.06
CA GLY A 42 8.99 19.88 3.17
C GLY A 42 9.51 18.91 2.10
N ALA A 43 9.12 17.63 2.10
CA ALA A 43 9.44 16.69 1.01
C ALA A 43 8.63 15.38 1.09
N PRO A 44 8.46 14.64 -0.03
CA PRO A 44 7.80 13.32 -0.05
C PRO A 44 8.41 12.32 0.94
N GLN A 45 7.56 11.49 1.58
CA GLN A 45 8.01 10.50 2.57
C GLN A 45 8.08 9.08 2.00
N LEU A 46 7.07 8.67 1.24
CA LEU A 46 6.97 7.31 0.70
C LEU A 46 6.82 7.36 -0.81
N ASP A 47 7.37 6.34 -1.45
CA ASP A 47 7.13 5.95 -2.84
C ASP A 47 6.60 4.51 -2.83
N TRP A 48 5.74 4.15 -3.77
CA TRP A 48 5.18 2.80 -3.83
C TRP A 48 4.76 2.35 -5.22
N ASP A 49 4.88 1.05 -5.42
CA ASP A 49 4.40 0.35 -6.61
C ASP A 49 3.45 -0.77 -6.22
N VAL A 50 2.45 -1.00 -7.07
CA VAL A 50 1.47 -2.06 -6.89
C VAL A 50 1.61 -3.04 -8.06
N ALA A 51 1.94 -4.29 -7.74
CA ALA A 51 1.86 -5.40 -8.67
C ALA A 51 0.65 -6.26 -8.33
N VAL A 52 -0.02 -6.80 -9.36
CA VAL A 52 -1.22 -7.62 -9.20
C VAL A 52 -0.95 -9.00 -9.75
N GLU A 53 -1.28 -10.02 -8.97
CA GLU A 53 -1.24 -11.42 -9.38
C GLU A 53 -2.68 -11.95 -9.48
N ARG A 54 -3.04 -12.53 -10.63
CA ARG A 54 -4.31 -13.23 -10.78
C ARG A 54 -4.20 -14.63 -10.17
N ALA A 55 -4.65 -14.77 -8.92
CA ALA A 55 -4.54 -16.01 -8.17
C ALA A 55 -5.43 -17.13 -8.75
N ASN A 56 -6.64 -16.80 -9.20
CA ASN A 56 -7.56 -17.73 -9.88
C ASN A 56 -8.63 -16.97 -10.68
N ASN A 57 -9.67 -17.67 -11.17
CA ASN A 57 -10.73 -17.04 -11.96
C ASN A 57 -11.52 -15.96 -11.20
N ALA A 58 -11.65 -16.06 -9.88
CA ALA A 58 -12.46 -15.16 -9.07
C ALA A 58 -11.65 -14.20 -8.19
N GLN A 59 -10.34 -14.43 -8.01
CA GLN A 59 -9.54 -13.70 -7.01
C GLN A 59 -8.17 -13.24 -7.52
N CYS A 60 -7.67 -12.15 -6.92
CA CYS A 60 -6.31 -11.65 -7.09
C CYS A 60 -5.60 -11.40 -5.75
N THR A 61 -4.28 -11.31 -5.84
CA THR A 61 -3.38 -10.87 -4.77
C THR A 61 -2.75 -9.56 -5.20
N TYR A 62 -2.72 -8.59 -4.29
CA TYR A 62 -1.99 -7.34 -4.46
C TYR A 62 -0.67 -7.44 -3.72
N TRP A 63 0.41 -7.09 -4.42
CA TRP A 63 1.76 -6.98 -3.91
C TRP A 63 2.14 -5.50 -3.89
N ILE A 64 2.34 -4.93 -2.71
CA ILE A 64 2.59 -3.50 -2.53
C ILE A 64 4.03 -3.33 -2.05
N THR A 65 4.88 -2.75 -2.89
CA THR A 65 6.27 -2.42 -2.54
C THR A 65 6.30 -0.97 -2.09
N VAL A 66 6.76 -0.72 -0.86
CA VAL A 66 6.86 0.63 -0.30
C VAL A 66 8.32 0.95 -0.03
N LYS A 67 8.75 2.13 -0.46
CA LYS A 67 10.07 2.69 -0.22
C LYS A 67 9.96 3.93 0.66
N ASN A 68 10.75 3.97 1.73
CA ASN A 68 10.92 5.17 2.53
C ASN A 68 11.97 6.08 1.88
N LEU A 69 11.55 7.29 1.53
CA LEU A 69 12.40 8.31 0.94
C LEU A 69 13.13 9.18 1.99
N LYS A 70 12.82 8.98 3.28
CA LYS A 70 13.47 9.67 4.40
C LYS A 70 14.60 8.84 4.99
N SER A 71 15.50 9.50 5.71
CA SER A 71 16.53 8.85 6.54
C SER A 71 16.02 8.37 7.90
N THR A 72 14.83 8.81 8.31
CA THR A 72 14.16 8.42 9.55
C THR A 72 13.07 7.38 9.28
N ALA A 73 12.71 6.60 10.30
CA ALA A 73 11.58 5.69 10.20
C ALA A 73 10.26 6.45 9.96
N VAL A 74 9.38 5.89 9.13
CA VAL A 74 8.06 6.42 8.79
C VAL A 74 7.00 5.39 9.15
N THR A 75 6.01 5.80 9.93
CA THR A 75 4.75 5.07 10.15
C THR A 75 3.75 5.44 9.06
N PHE A 76 2.97 4.47 8.59
CA PHE A 76 2.01 4.67 7.50
C PHE A 76 0.84 3.68 7.53
N GLU A 77 -0.20 4.00 6.78
CA GLU A 77 -1.35 3.14 6.51
C GLU A 77 -1.35 2.67 5.05
N GLY A 78 -1.60 1.37 4.84
CA GLY A 78 -1.98 0.82 3.55
C GLY A 78 -3.48 0.94 3.34
N ARG A 79 -3.88 1.96 2.59
CA ARG A 79 -5.29 2.28 2.30
C ARG A 79 -5.70 1.73 0.95
N PHE A 80 -6.99 1.42 0.81
CA PHE A 80 -7.57 1.03 -0.46
C PHE A 80 -8.91 1.72 -0.71
N ALA A 81 -9.29 1.80 -1.98
CA ALA A 81 -10.60 2.23 -2.44
C ALA A 81 -11.15 1.20 -3.44
N VAL A 82 -12.35 0.68 -3.20
CA VAL A 82 -13.10 -0.14 -4.15
C VAL A 82 -14.05 0.78 -4.92
N LEU A 83 -13.82 0.94 -6.21
CA LEU A 83 -14.51 1.93 -7.05
C LEU A 83 -15.83 1.37 -7.63
N SER A 84 -15.83 0.10 -8.03
CA SER A 84 -16.99 -0.66 -8.53
C SER A 84 -16.82 -2.15 -8.31
#